data_AF-A0A9X2WXX6-F1
#
_entry.id   AF-A0A9X2WXX6-F1
#
_cell.length_a   1.000
_cell.length_b   1.000
_cell.length_c   1.000
_cell.angle_alpha   90.00
_cell.angle_beta   90.00
_cell.angle_gamma   90.00
#
_symmetry.space_group_name_H-M   'P 1'
#
loop_
_entity.id
_entity.type
_entity.pdbx_description
1 polymer ?
#
loop_
_entity_poly.entity_id
_entity_poly.type
_entity_poly.pdbx_seq_one_letter_code
_entity_poly.pdbx_strand_id
1 'polypeptide(L)'
;RFVYEVELLEVLENKLLETIRWSSSETLSQLIDAVDSASGLPDSIWDTLHQAVLEEFTENNSRMVNDDSESDLLERIDELKKFALRFGVSDLELNRAVLEIEDRIMEIEEQSCPDSTPSFSSSNSREADKFDNLALRDLFMPLLER
;
A
#
# COMPACT_ATOMS: atom_id res chain seq x y z
N ARG A 1 8.70 45.87 -3.06
CA ARG A 1 9.30 45.01 -2.03
C ARG A 1 8.14 44.40 -1.27
N PHE A 2 8.00 43.08 -1.30
CA PHE A 2 6.90 42.41 -0.64
C PHE A 2 7.18 42.42 0.87
N VAL A 3 6.24 42.92 1.66
CA VAL A 3 6.48 43.19 3.10
C VAL A 3 6.46 41.89 3.91
N TYR A 4 5.77 40.87 3.42
CA TYR A 4 5.62 39.56 4.07
C TYR A 4 6.50 38.48 3.45
N GLU A 5 7.58 38.86 2.78
CA GLU A 5 8.44 37.92 2.04
C GLU A 5 9.03 36.85 2.96
N VAL A 6 9.48 37.28 4.13
CA VAL A 6 10.10 36.37 5.12
C VAL A 6 9.05 35.46 5.74
N GLU A 7 7.91 36.00 6.18
CA GLU A 7 6.84 35.21 6.80
C GLU A 7 6.21 34.23 5.81
N LEU A 8 6.06 34.63 4.55
CA LEU A 8 5.53 33.75 3.51
C LEU A 8 6.49 32.59 3.22
N LEU A 9 7.80 32.87 3.11
CA LEU A 9 8.81 31.85 2.90
C LEU A 9 8.83 30.84 4.06
N GLU A 10 8.78 31.31 5.30
CA GLU A 10 8.77 30.44 6.49
C GLU A 10 7.52 29.55 6.53
N VAL A 11 6.35 30.09 6.19
CA VAL A 11 5.11 29.30 6.14
C VAL A 11 5.15 28.27 5.00
N LEU A 12 5.67 28.65 3.84
CA LEU A 12 5.81 27.75 2.69
C LEU A 12 6.80 26.62 2.99
N GLU A 13 7.95 26.94 3.57
CA GLU A 13 8.95 25.97 3.97
C GLU A 13 8.34 24.97 4.96
N ASN A 14 7.74 25.45 6.06
CA ASN A 14 7.11 24.59 7.05
C ASN A 14 6.03 23.66 6.44
N LYS A 15 5.21 24.20 5.53
CA LYS A 15 4.18 23.38 4.85
C LYS A 15 4.77 22.36 3.89
N LEU A 16 5.87 22.68 3.23
CA LEU A 16 6.57 21.75 2.36
C LEU A 16 7.24 20.64 3.17
N LEU A 17 7.86 20.96 4.31
CA LEU A 17 8.41 19.97 5.25
C LEU A 17 7.33 19.02 5.77
N GLU A 18 6.17 19.54 6.17
CA GLU A 18 5.01 18.70 6.55
C GLU A 18 4.56 17.81 5.40
N THR A 19 4.52 18.33 4.17
CA THR A 19 4.08 17.57 2.99
C THR A 19 5.04 16.42 2.68
N ILE A 20 6.36 16.66 2.72
CA ILE A 20 7.38 15.62 2.52
C ILE A 20 7.24 14.50 3.57
N ARG A 21 6.96 14.86 4.81
CA ARG A 21 6.89 13.89 5.90
C ARG A 21 5.69 12.94 5.81
N TRP A 22 4.60 13.38 5.20
CA TRP A 22 3.36 12.62 5.06
C TRP A 22 3.05 12.22 3.62
N SER A 23 4.03 12.33 2.71
CA SER A 23 3.84 12.02 1.30
C SER A 23 3.75 10.51 1.06
N SER A 24 2.98 10.12 0.05
CA SER A 24 3.08 8.78 -0.55
C SER A 24 4.43 8.61 -1.26
N SER A 25 4.83 7.36 -1.53
CA SER A 25 6.04 7.03 -2.29
C SER A 25 6.09 7.73 -3.66
N GLU A 26 4.98 7.71 -4.40
CA GLU A 26 4.84 8.42 -5.67
C GLU A 26 5.06 9.93 -5.52
N THR A 27 4.39 10.54 -4.53
CA THR A 27 4.50 11.98 -4.27
C THR A 27 5.94 12.34 -3.85
N LEU A 28 6.57 11.48 -3.04
CA LEU A 28 7.95 11.65 -2.63
C LEU A 28 8.88 11.61 -3.85
N SER A 29 8.68 10.67 -4.79
CA SER A 29 9.44 10.62 -6.04
C SER A 29 9.28 11.91 -6.86
N GLN A 30 8.07 12.44 -6.98
CA GLN A 30 7.82 13.70 -7.69
C GLN A 30 8.48 14.90 -7.00
N LEU A 31 8.44 14.96 -5.67
CA LEU A 31 9.06 16.02 -4.88
C LEU A 31 10.59 15.98 -5.02
N ILE A 32 11.16 14.78 -4.97
CA ILE A 32 12.56 14.50 -5.22
C ILE A 32 12.95 15.08 -6.60
N ASP A 33 12.27 14.72 -7.69
CA ASP A 33 12.58 15.24 -9.03
C ASP A 33 12.41 16.77 -9.16
N ALA A 34 11.41 17.33 -8.48
CA ALA A 34 11.18 18.77 -8.44
C ALA A 34 12.32 19.52 -7.71
N VAL A 35 12.82 18.97 -6.61
CA VAL A 35 13.92 19.57 -5.83
C VAL A 35 15.23 19.53 -6.60
N ASP A 36 15.54 18.46 -7.35
CA ASP A 36 16.73 18.41 -8.22
C ASP A 36 16.69 19.43 -9.36
N SER A 37 15.49 19.73 -9.85
CA SER A 37 15.29 20.70 -10.92
C SER A 37 15.34 22.16 -10.41
N ALA A 38 15.20 22.36 -9.10
CA ALA A 38 15.19 23.65 -8.46
C ALA A 38 16.61 24.08 -8.01
N SER A 39 16.82 25.39 -7.87
CA SER A 39 18.06 25.94 -7.33
C SER A 39 17.75 26.97 -6.24
N GLY A 40 18.60 27.05 -5.21
CA GLY A 40 18.42 27.98 -4.10
C GLY A 40 17.38 27.54 -3.06
N LEU A 41 17.08 26.25 -2.98
CA LEU A 41 16.25 25.70 -1.91
C LEU A 41 17.03 25.66 -0.58
N PRO A 42 16.36 25.92 0.57
CA PRO A 42 16.93 25.68 1.89
C PRO A 42 17.42 24.24 2.09
N ASP A 43 18.55 24.08 2.78
CA ASP A 43 19.13 22.77 3.11
C ASP A 43 18.16 21.90 3.95
N SER A 44 17.30 22.53 4.75
CA SER A 44 16.25 21.87 5.54
C SER A 44 15.30 20.99 4.70
N ILE A 45 15.02 21.41 3.46
CA ILE A 45 14.17 20.66 2.53
C ILE A 45 14.91 19.40 2.07
N TRP A 46 16.20 19.52 1.76
CA TRP A 46 17.02 18.39 1.35
C TRP A 46 17.20 17.37 2.49
N ASP A 47 17.48 17.85 3.70
CA ASP A 47 17.61 17.00 4.88
C ASP A 47 16.29 16.26 5.18
N THR A 48 15.16 16.94 5.03
CA THR A 48 13.84 16.33 5.27
C THR A 48 13.47 15.32 4.19
N LEU A 49 13.82 15.59 2.91
CA LEU A 49 13.67 14.60 1.84
C LEU A 49 14.53 13.37 2.10
N HIS A 50 15.78 13.56 2.49
CA HIS A 50 16.68 12.46 2.80
C HIS A 50 16.14 11.61 3.97
N GLN A 51 15.64 12.26 5.03
CA GLN A 51 15.00 11.56 6.13
C GLN A 51 13.74 10.78 5.69
N ALA A 52 12.86 11.41 4.90
CA ALA A 52 11.65 10.75 4.40
C ALA A 52 11.98 9.53 3.52
N VAL A 53 13.03 9.62 2.71
CA VAL A 53 13.52 8.48 1.93
C VAL A 53 14.02 7.37 2.83
N LEU A 54 14.82 7.67 3.86
CA LEU A 54 15.28 6.64 4.81
C LEU A 54 14.09 5.98 5.54
N GLU A 55 13.08 6.78 5.91
CA GLU A 55 11.85 6.29 6.52
C GLU A 55 11.09 5.33 5.59
N GLU A 56 11.05 5.57 4.27
CA GLU A 56 10.47 4.64 3.28
C GLU A 56 11.13 3.25 3.30
N PHE A 57 12.44 3.16 3.52
CA PHE A 57 13.13 1.88 3.66
C PHE A 57 12.88 1.21 5.02
N THR A 58 12.82 1.99 6.10
CA THR A 58 12.66 1.43 7.46
C THR A 58 11.23 1.02 7.80
N GLU A 59 10.26 1.78 7.30
CA GLU A 59 8.82 1.58 7.58
C GLU A 59 8.13 0.82 6.45
N ASN A 60 8.89 0.29 5.50
CA ASN A 60 8.41 -0.32 4.27
C ASN A 60 7.28 -1.34 4.52
N ASN A 61 7.53 -2.31 5.40
CA ASN A 61 6.55 -3.33 5.75
C ASN A 61 5.23 -2.72 6.29
N SER A 62 5.31 -1.71 7.17
CA SER A 62 4.12 -1.08 7.74
C SER A 62 3.25 -0.32 6.72
N ARG A 63 3.88 0.23 5.67
CA ARG A 63 3.19 0.95 4.60
C ARG A 63 2.48 0.02 3.63
N MET A 64 2.95 -1.23 3.55
CA MET A 64 2.47 -2.24 2.61
C MET A 64 1.41 -3.19 3.15
N VAL A 65 1.13 -3.17 4.46
CA VAL A 65 0.17 -4.10 5.10
C VAL A 65 -1.20 -4.14 4.42
N ASN A 66 -1.63 -3.02 3.83
CA ASN A 66 -2.92 -2.89 3.16
C ASN A 66 -2.81 -2.84 1.63
N ASP A 67 -1.62 -3.07 1.08
CA ASP A 67 -1.43 -3.15 -0.36
C ASP A 67 -1.66 -4.60 -0.81
N ASP A 68 -2.62 -4.75 -1.72
CA ASP A 68 -3.07 -6.04 -2.26
C ASP A 68 -2.81 -6.10 -3.79
N SER A 69 -2.12 -5.11 -4.35
CA SER A 69 -1.85 -5.01 -5.78
C SER A 69 -0.40 -5.38 -6.08
N GLU A 70 -0.16 -6.56 -6.65
CA GLU A 70 1.18 -7.01 -7.06
C GLU A 70 1.86 -6.00 -8.00
N SER A 71 1.10 -5.34 -8.89
CA SER A 71 1.66 -4.33 -9.80
C SER A 71 2.19 -3.11 -9.07
N ASP A 72 1.50 -2.66 -8.03
CA ASP A 72 1.83 -1.45 -7.27
C ASP A 72 3.07 -1.72 -6.40
N LEU A 73 3.16 -2.94 -5.86
CA LEU A 73 4.33 -3.44 -5.13
C LEU A 73 5.58 -3.54 -6.02
N LEU A 74 5.44 -3.99 -7.26
CA LEU A 74 6.54 -4.02 -8.23
C LEU A 74 7.00 -2.61 -8.62
N GLU A 75 6.07 -1.68 -8.81
CA GLU A 75 6.41 -0.27 -9.07
C GLU A 75 7.17 0.34 -7.89
N ARG A 76 6.74 0.03 -6.66
CA ARG A 76 7.42 0.46 -5.43
C ARG A 76 8.86 -0.05 -5.34
N ILE A 77 9.15 -1.29 -5.77
CA ILE A 77 10.53 -1.80 -5.85
C ILE A 77 11.38 -0.91 -6.77
N ASP A 78 10.84 -0.51 -7.91
CA ASP A 78 11.57 0.32 -8.87
C ASP A 78 11.79 1.75 -8.34
N GLU A 79 10.84 2.30 -7.58
CA GLU A 79 11.02 3.56 -6.84
C GLU A 79 12.13 3.46 -5.78
N LEU A 80 12.12 2.42 -4.94
CA LEU A 80 13.15 2.20 -3.92
C LEU A 80 14.55 2.07 -4.54
N LYS A 81 14.68 1.38 -5.68
CA LYS A 81 15.98 1.30 -6.39
C LYS A 81 16.47 2.69 -6.84
N LYS A 82 15.57 3.54 -7.34
CA LYS A 82 15.92 4.93 -7.71
C LYS A 82 16.35 5.74 -6.48
N PHE A 83 15.62 5.61 -5.37
CA PHE A 83 15.96 6.29 -4.12
C PHE A 83 17.31 5.83 -3.58
N ALA A 84 17.58 4.52 -3.60
CA ALA A 84 18.84 3.99 -3.09
C ALA A 84 20.05 4.52 -3.86
N LEU A 85 19.97 4.53 -5.20
CA LEU A 85 21.01 5.10 -6.05
C LEU A 85 21.24 6.59 -5.75
N ARG A 86 20.17 7.33 -5.53
CA ARG A 86 20.20 8.80 -5.41
C ARG A 86 20.64 9.30 -4.06
N PHE A 87 20.20 8.65 -2.99
CA PHE A 87 20.50 9.03 -1.61
C PHE A 87 21.65 8.22 -1.00
N GLY A 88 22.26 7.30 -1.76
CA GLY A 88 23.40 6.51 -1.29
C GLY A 88 23.02 5.49 -0.23
N VAL A 89 21.80 4.96 -0.28
CA VAL A 89 21.33 3.89 0.62
C VAL A 89 22.15 2.63 0.35
N SER A 90 22.49 1.89 1.39
CA SER A 90 23.32 0.70 1.23
C SER A 90 22.58 -0.41 0.48
N ASP A 91 23.33 -1.20 -0.30
CA ASP A 91 22.76 -2.38 -0.98
C ASP A 91 22.11 -3.35 0.01
N LEU A 92 22.60 -3.41 1.25
CA LEU A 92 22.01 -4.25 2.29
C LEU A 92 20.61 -3.78 2.69
N GLU A 93 20.41 -2.47 2.87
CA GLU A 93 19.11 -1.88 3.20
C GLU A 93 18.14 -1.98 2.02
N LEU A 94 18.60 -1.71 0.80
CA LEU A 94 17.81 -1.88 -0.41
C LEU A 94 17.35 -3.33 -0.57
N ASN A 95 18.26 -4.30 -0.49
CA ASN A 95 17.91 -5.72 -0.65
C ASN A 95 16.94 -6.18 0.44
N ARG A 96 17.10 -5.68 1.68
CA ARG A 96 16.16 -5.98 2.75
C ARG A 96 14.75 -5.46 2.42
N ALA A 97 14.62 -4.20 2.00
CA ALA A 97 13.32 -3.62 1.68
C ALA A 97 12.67 -4.31 0.46
N VAL A 98 13.47 -4.70 -0.55
CA VAL A 98 12.99 -5.47 -1.70
C VAL A 98 12.50 -6.85 -1.29
N LEU A 99 13.22 -7.57 -0.43
CA LEU A 99 12.77 -8.87 0.09
C LEU A 99 11.46 -8.75 0.87
N GLU A 100 11.30 -7.70 1.69
CA GLU A 100 10.03 -7.43 2.39
C GLU A 100 8.87 -7.21 1.40
N ILE A 101 9.14 -6.64 0.21
CA ILE A 101 8.12 -6.49 -0.84
C ILE A 101 7.83 -7.82 -1.56
N GLU A 102 8.86 -8.56 -1.91
CA GLU A 102 8.74 -9.87 -2.57
C GLU A 102 7.97 -10.87 -1.68
N ASP A 103 8.22 -10.86 -0.38
CA ASP A 103 7.48 -11.67 0.60
C ASP A 103 5.99 -11.29 0.60
N ARG A 104 5.66 -9.99 0.55
CA ARG A 104 4.26 -9.53 0.49
C ARG A 104 3.57 -9.94 -0.81
N ILE A 105 4.26 -9.87 -1.94
CA ILE A 105 3.74 -10.34 -3.23
C ILE A 105 3.42 -11.84 -3.13
N MET A 106 4.31 -12.64 -2.54
CA MET A 106 4.07 -14.07 -2.33
C MET A 106 2.84 -14.34 -1.46
N GLU A 107 2.64 -13.57 -0.38
CA GLU A 107 1.43 -13.68 0.45
C GLU A 107 0.15 -13.40 -0.35
N ILE A 108 0.17 -12.42 -1.26
CA ILE A 108 -0.97 -12.08 -2.13
C ILE A 108 -1.24 -13.21 -3.12
N GLU A 109 -0.20 -13.78 -3.73
CA GLU A 109 -0.31 -14.93 -4.64
C GLU A 109 -0.88 -16.17 -3.93
N GLU A 110 -0.45 -16.44 -2.70
CA GLU A 110 -0.95 -17.56 -1.88
C GLU A 110 -2.43 -17.38 -1.52
N GLN A 111 -2.86 -16.16 -1.17
CA GLN A 111 -4.27 -15.85 -0.89
C GLN A 111 -5.16 -15.89 -2.15
N SER A 112 -4.58 -15.59 -3.31
CA SER A 112 -5.27 -15.61 -4.60
C SER A 112 -5.42 -17.02 -5.17
N CYS A 113 -4.64 -17.98 -4.69
CA CYS A 113 -4.85 -19.39 -5.00
C CYS A 113 -6.16 -19.84 -4.34
N PRO A 114 -7.19 -20.24 -5.11
CA PRO A 114 -8.38 -20.79 -4.50
C PRO A 114 -7.96 -22.06 -3.78
N ASP A 115 -8.04 -22.03 -2.45
CA ASP A 115 -8.03 -23.23 -1.62
C ASP A 115 -8.86 -24.26 -2.35
N SER A 116 -8.26 -25.43 -2.60
CA SER A 116 -8.89 -26.50 -3.35
C SER A 116 -10.23 -26.78 -2.70
N THR A 117 -11.31 -26.22 -3.25
CA THR A 117 -12.67 -26.41 -2.75
C THR A 117 -12.82 -27.91 -2.55
N PRO A 118 -13.23 -28.39 -1.35
CA PRO A 118 -13.39 -29.81 -1.15
C PRO A 118 -14.31 -30.32 -2.25
N SER A 119 -13.75 -31.10 -3.16
CA SER A 119 -14.49 -31.75 -4.23
C SER A 119 -15.36 -32.78 -3.55
N PHE A 120 -16.57 -32.38 -3.17
CA PHE A 120 -17.61 -33.31 -2.80
C PHE A 120 -17.87 -34.14 -4.04
N SER A 121 -17.29 -35.34 -4.05
CA SER A 121 -17.65 -36.39 -5.00
C SER A 121 -19.12 -36.66 -4.75
N SER A 122 -20.00 -36.10 -5.59
CA SER A 122 -21.42 -36.39 -5.55
C SER A 122 -21.57 -37.88 -5.85
N SER A 123 -21.67 -38.69 -4.80
CA SER A 123 -22.10 -40.07 -4.94
C SER A 123 -23.47 -40.03 -5.62
N ASN A 124 -23.54 -40.59 -6.82
CA ASN A 124 -24.70 -40.64 -7.69
C ASN A 124 -25.81 -41.55 -7.10
N SER A 125 -26.32 -41.25 -5.91
CA SER A 125 -27.67 -41.65 -5.51
C SER A 125 -28.56 -40.45 -5.74
N ARG A 126 -29.11 -40.38 -6.96
CA ARG A 126 -30.16 -39.43 -7.34
C ARG A 126 -31.45 -39.82 -6.62
N GLU A 127 -31.48 -39.64 -5.31
CA GLU A 127 -32.73 -39.44 -4.58
C GLU A 127 -33.24 -38.07 -5.05
N ALA A 128 -34.33 -38.09 -5.80
CA ALA A 128 -34.99 -36.86 -6.20
C ALA A 128 -35.42 -36.16 -4.92
N ASP A 129 -34.64 -35.16 -4.50
CA ASP A 129 -34.99 -34.24 -3.43
C ASP A 129 -36.25 -33.51 -3.88
N LYS A 130 -37.40 -34.10 -3.54
CA LYS A 130 -38.70 -33.59 -3.90
C LYS A 130 -39.00 -32.51 -2.88
N PHE A 131 -38.72 -31.27 -3.25
CA PHE A 131 -39.02 -30.10 -2.44
C PHE A 131 -40.51 -30.11 -2.06
N ASP A 132 -40.78 -30.45 -0.81
CA ASP A 132 -42.14 -30.58 -0.31
C ASP A 132 -42.63 -29.22 0.18
N ASN A 133 -43.43 -28.57 -0.66
CA ASN A 133 -44.05 -27.29 -0.32
C ASN A 133 -44.93 -27.37 0.94
N LEU A 134 -45.43 -28.57 1.31
CA LEU A 134 -46.17 -28.75 2.57
C LEU A 134 -45.22 -28.70 3.78
N ALA A 135 -44.08 -29.37 3.71
CA ALA A 135 -43.05 -29.30 4.76
C ALA A 135 -42.55 -27.86 4.96
N LEU A 136 -42.40 -27.12 3.85
CA LEU A 136 -41.98 -25.73 3.90
C LEU A 136 -43.05 -24.82 4.50
N ARG A 137 -44.33 -24.99 4.13
CA ARG A 137 -45.44 -24.27 4.75
C ARG A 137 -45.54 -24.57 6.25
N ASP A 138 -45.39 -25.83 6.64
CA ASP A 138 -45.50 -26.26 8.03
C ASP A 138 -44.34 -25.70 8.89
N LEU A 139 -43.16 -25.46 8.31
CA LEU A 139 -42.04 -24.78 8.96
C LEU A 139 -42.38 -23.33 9.37
N PHE A 140 -43.20 -22.64 8.58
CA PHE A 140 -43.59 -21.25 8.82
C PHE A 140 -44.94 -21.09 9.53
N MET A 141 -45.72 -22.17 9.70
CA MET A 141 -47.03 -22.13 10.35
C MET A 141 -46.98 -21.57 11.79
N PRO A 142 -45.98 -21.91 12.64
CA PRO A 142 -45.88 -21.36 13.99
C PRO A 142 -45.64 -19.85 14.05
N LEU A 143 -45.24 -19.21 12.94
CA LEU A 143 -45.03 -17.76 12.85
C LEU A 143 -46.30 -17.00 12.48
N LEU A 144 -47.35 -17.70 12.04
CA LEU A 144 -48.63 -17.12 11.64
C LEU A 144 -49.67 -17.16 12.77
N GLU A 145 -49.42 -17.90 13.84
CA GLU A 145 -50.22 -17.87 15.07
C GLU A 145 -49.60 -16.88 16.08
N ARG A 146 -49.77 -15.58 15.80
CA ARG A 146 -49.61 -14.51 16.79
C ARG A 146 -50.62 -13.40 16.60
#